data_AF-A0A945B7X2-F1
#
_entry.id   AF-A0A945B7X2-F1
#
_cell.length_a   1.000
_cell.length_b   1.000
_cell.length_c   1.000
_cell.angle_alpha   90.00
_cell.angle_beta   90.00
_cell.angle_gamma   90.00
#
_symmetry.space_group_name_H-M   'P 1'
#
loop_
_entity.id
_entity.type
_entity.pdbx_description
1 polymer ?
#
loop_
_entity_poly.entity_id
_entity_poly.type
_entity_poly.pdbx_seq_one_letter_code
_entity_poly.pdbx_strand_id
1 'polypeptide(L)'
;MSWFEKLLPSIRTYSSNDKKNVPEGLWAKCNKCDAIIYRSELERNQDVCTKCDHHMRQPARRRLDQFLDEDNRTEIAANLEAEDILKFKDDKKYRDRLSAAQKNTGEKDALIVIKGAVKGIELVAAAFEFRFMGGSMGSVVGEKFVRAVNTSIENNIPLVCFSASGGARMQEALISLFQMAKTSAALTRLSRRGLPFISVLTDPTMGGVSASFAMLGDIHIAEPKALIGFAGPRVIEQTVREKLPKGFQRSEFLLEHGAIDMIVDRREMRDKISALCSMMVNKPAP
;
A
#
# COMPACT_ATOMS: atom_id res chain seq x y z
N MET A 1 -64.65 -42.79 -1.55
CA MET A 1 -64.09 -41.76 -2.45
C MET A 1 -64.39 -40.40 -1.83
N SER A 2 -63.45 -39.52 -1.52
CA SER A 2 -62.00 -39.52 -1.75
C SER A 2 -61.33 -38.95 -0.50
N TRP A 3 -60.46 -39.73 0.17
CA TRP A 3 -59.65 -39.20 1.28
C TRP A 3 -58.61 -38.18 0.78
N PHE A 4 -58.43 -38.09 -0.54
CA PHE A 4 -57.41 -37.31 -1.23
C PHE A 4 -57.59 -35.77 -1.21
N GLU A 5 -58.67 -35.23 -0.62
CA GLU A 5 -58.85 -33.77 -0.48
C GLU A 5 -58.34 -33.21 0.87
N LYS A 6 -57.86 -34.05 1.78
CA LYS A 6 -57.34 -33.64 3.11
C LYS A 6 -55.80 -33.53 3.21
N LEU A 7 -55.08 -33.58 2.09
CA LEU A 7 -53.60 -33.63 2.05
C LEU A 7 -52.93 -32.47 1.29
N LEU A 8 -53.55 -31.29 1.30
CA LEU A 8 -52.84 -30.07 0.90
C LEU A 8 -52.98 -29.03 2.01
N PRO A 9 -51.96 -28.85 2.88
CA PRO A 9 -51.84 -27.59 3.58
C PRO A 9 -51.76 -26.51 2.51
N SER A 10 -52.66 -25.55 2.59
CA SER A 10 -52.64 -24.35 1.74
C SER A 10 -51.20 -23.83 1.70
N ILE A 11 -50.69 -23.60 0.50
CA ILE A 11 -49.49 -22.79 0.33
C ILE A 11 -49.87 -21.42 0.87
N ARG A 12 -49.63 -21.22 2.16
CA ARG A 12 -49.35 -19.90 2.70
C ARG A 12 -48.10 -19.49 1.95
N THR A 13 -48.30 -18.71 0.90
CA THR A 13 -47.30 -17.76 0.45
C THR A 13 -46.91 -16.99 1.68
N TYR A 14 -45.82 -17.40 2.33
CA TYR A 14 -45.05 -16.48 3.14
C TYR A 14 -44.75 -15.33 2.18
N SER A 15 -45.44 -14.22 2.39
CA SER A 15 -45.04 -12.94 1.85
C SER A 15 -43.55 -12.84 2.13
N SER A 16 -42.74 -12.95 1.09
CA SER A 16 -41.29 -12.85 1.11
C SER A 16 -40.92 -11.39 1.38
N ASN A 17 -41.32 -10.89 2.55
CA ASN A 17 -41.05 -9.55 3.02
C ASN A 17 -39.96 -9.50 4.08
N ASP A 18 -39.37 -10.65 4.44
CA ASP A 18 -38.03 -10.69 5.01
C ASP A 18 -37.01 -10.79 3.88
N LYS A 19 -36.95 -9.74 3.04
CA LYS A 19 -35.66 -9.36 2.46
C LYS A 19 -34.82 -8.92 3.66
N LYS A 20 -34.12 -9.88 4.29
CA LYS A 20 -32.92 -9.56 5.06
C LYS A 20 -32.08 -8.70 4.12
N ASN A 21 -32.07 -7.39 4.36
CA ASN A 21 -31.19 -6.45 3.69
C ASN A 21 -29.79 -7.00 3.89
N VAL A 22 -29.26 -7.71 2.89
CA VAL A 22 -27.87 -8.15 2.89
C VAL A 22 -27.09 -6.83 2.86
N PRO A 23 -26.37 -6.48 3.94
CA PRO A 23 -25.61 -5.24 3.96
C PRO A 23 -24.65 -5.23 2.77
N GLU A 24 -24.69 -4.16 1.98
CA GLU A 24 -23.70 -3.95 0.93
C GLU A 24 -22.30 -4.01 1.54
N GLY A 25 -21.37 -4.72 0.89
CA GLY A 25 -19.99 -4.80 1.32
C GLY A 25 -19.60 -5.96 2.23
N LEU A 26 -20.51 -6.89 2.55
CA LEU A 26 -20.15 -8.12 3.31
C LEU A 26 -19.22 -9.07 2.56
N TRP A 27 -19.23 -9.03 1.23
CA TRP A 27 -18.47 -9.94 0.38
C TRP A 27 -17.46 -9.18 -0.47
N ALA A 28 -16.26 -9.73 -0.58
CA ALA A 28 -15.20 -9.26 -1.45
C ALA A 28 -14.90 -10.32 -2.51
N LYS A 29 -14.69 -9.91 -3.75
CA LYS A 29 -14.29 -10.79 -4.84
C LYS A 29 -12.78 -10.72 -5.02
N CYS A 30 -12.09 -11.87 -5.01
CA CYS A 30 -10.67 -11.93 -5.33
C CYS A 30 -10.45 -11.59 -6.81
N ASN A 31 -9.54 -10.66 -7.10
CA ASN A 31 -9.19 -10.25 -8.46
C ASN A 31 -8.31 -11.27 -9.20
N LYS A 32 -7.89 -12.36 -8.55
CA LYS A 32 -7.03 -13.39 -9.13
C LYS A 32 -7.72 -14.72 -9.39
N CYS A 33 -8.49 -15.22 -8.43
CA CYS A 33 -9.18 -16.52 -8.53
C CYS A 33 -10.71 -16.41 -8.57
N ASP A 34 -11.25 -15.18 -8.61
CA ASP A 34 -12.68 -14.88 -8.62
C ASP A 34 -13.49 -15.39 -7.41
N ALA A 35 -12.83 -15.98 -6.41
CA ALA A 35 -13.47 -16.45 -5.19
C ALA A 35 -14.18 -15.30 -4.45
N ILE A 36 -15.37 -15.59 -3.94
CA ILE A 36 -16.15 -14.68 -3.09
C ILE A 36 -15.80 -15.00 -1.64
N ILE A 37 -15.30 -13.99 -0.92
CA ILE A 37 -14.74 -14.12 0.43
C ILE A 37 -15.48 -13.16 1.35
N TYR A 38 -15.76 -13.57 2.58
CA TYR A 38 -16.38 -12.69 3.55
C TYR A 38 -15.39 -11.57 3.95
N ARG A 39 -15.85 -10.33 3.99
CA ARG A 39 -14.96 -9.17 4.19
C ARG A 39 -14.23 -9.21 5.53
N SER A 40 -14.90 -9.64 6.61
CA SER A 40 -14.23 -9.73 7.92
C SER A 40 -13.22 -10.88 8.00
N GLU A 41 -13.37 -11.92 7.17
CA GLU A 41 -12.36 -12.97 7.04
C GLU A 41 -11.15 -12.43 6.29
N LEU A 42 -11.38 -11.72 5.18
CA LEU A 42 -10.33 -11.08 4.40
C LEU A 42 -9.55 -10.05 5.25
N GLU A 43 -10.25 -9.25 6.06
CA GLU A 43 -9.64 -8.26 6.95
C GLU A 43 -8.78 -8.89 8.05
N ARG A 44 -9.25 -9.99 8.66
CA ARG A 44 -8.45 -10.80 9.62
C ARG A 44 -7.24 -11.42 8.95
N ASN A 45 -7.35 -11.81 7.69
CA ASN A 45 -6.26 -12.32 6.87
C ASN A 45 -5.47 -11.20 6.16
N GLN A 46 -5.58 -9.96 6.64
CA GLN A 46 -4.83 -8.78 6.17
C GLN A 46 -4.97 -8.50 4.67
N ASP A 47 -6.16 -8.64 4.11
CA ASP A 47 -6.40 -8.47 2.67
C ASP A 47 -5.59 -9.44 1.78
N VAL A 48 -5.25 -10.63 2.31
CA VAL A 48 -4.70 -11.77 1.56
C VAL A 48 -5.82 -12.79 1.29
N CYS A 49 -5.95 -13.23 0.04
CA CYS A 49 -7.00 -14.17 -0.34
C CYS A 49 -6.83 -15.54 0.35
N THR A 50 -7.84 -16.00 1.09
CA THR A 50 -7.83 -17.29 1.81
C THR A 50 -7.92 -18.53 0.90
N LYS A 51 -8.05 -18.35 -0.42
CA LYS A 51 -8.16 -19.43 -1.41
C LYS A 51 -6.93 -19.58 -2.30
N CYS A 52 -6.19 -18.51 -2.57
CA CYS A 52 -5.07 -18.54 -3.52
C CYS A 52 -3.83 -17.73 -3.08
N ASP A 53 -3.84 -17.23 -1.85
CA ASP A 53 -2.79 -16.39 -1.25
C ASP A 53 -2.44 -15.14 -2.08
N HIS A 54 -3.36 -14.69 -2.94
CA HIS A 54 -3.19 -13.45 -3.67
C HIS A 54 -3.31 -12.26 -2.72
N HIS A 55 -2.26 -11.46 -2.65
CA HIS A 55 -2.22 -10.21 -1.91
C HIS A 55 -3.10 -9.17 -2.61
N MET A 56 -4.27 -8.89 -2.04
CA MET A 56 -5.19 -7.88 -2.55
C MET A 56 -4.75 -6.49 -2.08
N ARG A 57 -5.28 -5.45 -2.75
CA ARG A 57 -5.01 -4.06 -2.38
C ARG A 57 -5.56 -3.77 -0.99
N GLN A 58 -4.73 -3.14 -0.18
CA GLN A 58 -5.06 -2.75 1.19
C GLN A 58 -4.99 -1.22 1.33
N PRO A 59 -5.97 -0.58 1.99
CA PRO A 59 -5.88 0.82 2.40
C PRO A 59 -4.62 1.14 3.20
N ALA A 60 -4.01 2.30 2.95
CA ALA A 60 -2.76 2.69 3.62
C ALA A 60 -2.90 2.76 5.14
N ARG A 61 -3.97 3.41 5.62
CA ARG A 61 -4.23 3.57 7.06
C ARG A 61 -4.42 2.23 7.75
N ARG A 62 -5.24 1.36 7.16
CA ARG A 62 -5.45 -0.02 7.64
C ARG A 62 -4.13 -0.80 7.71
N ARG A 63 -3.26 -0.65 6.71
CA ARG A 63 -1.94 -1.30 6.73
C ARG A 63 -1.10 -0.83 7.92
N LEU A 64 -1.04 0.48 8.16
CA LEU A 64 -0.35 1.03 9.32
C LEU A 64 -1.00 0.58 10.63
N ASP A 65 -2.32 0.49 10.68
CA ASP A 65 -3.06 0.07 11.88
C ASP A 65 -2.80 -1.39 12.26
N GLN A 66 -2.66 -2.28 11.27
CA GLN A 66 -2.32 -3.69 11.47
C GLN A 66 -0.84 -3.92 11.73
N PHE A 67 0.02 -3.01 11.27
CA PHE A 67 1.47 -3.11 11.40
C PHE A 67 1.97 -2.59 12.76
N LEU A 68 1.53 -1.39 13.14
CA LEU A 68 1.92 -0.73 14.39
C LEU A 68 1.18 -1.31 15.60
N ASP A 69 1.75 -1.17 16.78
CA ASP A 69 1.08 -1.40 18.07
C ASP A 69 0.01 -0.33 18.29
N GLU A 70 -1.09 -0.65 18.96
CA GLU A 70 -2.27 0.25 19.08
C GLU A 70 -1.96 1.56 19.84
N ASP A 71 -1.05 1.49 20.81
CA ASP A 71 -0.73 2.61 21.69
C ASP A 71 0.34 3.56 21.11
N ASN A 72 0.34 4.81 21.61
CA ASN A 72 1.39 5.81 21.36
C ASN A 72 1.65 6.14 19.88
N ARG A 73 0.61 6.06 19.04
CA ARG A 73 0.70 6.47 17.63
C ARG A 73 0.56 7.99 17.49
N THR A 74 1.40 8.59 16.66
CA THR A 74 1.29 10.01 16.27
C THR A 74 1.40 10.14 14.76
N GLU A 75 0.34 10.61 14.11
CA GLU A 75 0.37 10.88 12.67
C GLU A 75 1.18 12.14 12.37
N ILE A 76 2.11 12.02 11.42
CA ILE A 76 3.02 13.10 11.02
C ILE A 76 2.45 13.82 9.81
N ALA A 77 2.34 15.14 9.91
CA ALA A 77 1.84 16.01 8.84
C ALA A 77 0.45 15.61 8.30
N ALA A 78 -0.46 15.21 9.21
CA ALA A 78 -1.82 14.79 8.89
C ALA A 78 -2.60 15.82 8.05
N ASN A 79 -2.39 17.11 8.34
CA ASN A 79 -3.10 18.23 7.71
C ASN A 79 -2.45 18.74 6.41
N LEU A 80 -1.39 18.08 5.90
CA LEU A 80 -0.73 18.52 4.68
C LEU A 80 -1.52 18.07 3.44
N GLU A 81 -1.86 19.04 2.58
CA GLU A 81 -2.69 18.86 1.39
C GLU A 81 -2.02 19.43 0.15
N ALA A 82 -2.39 18.90 -1.02
CA ALA A 82 -1.84 19.34 -2.30
C ALA A 82 -2.58 20.59 -2.80
N GLU A 83 -1.82 21.51 -3.40
CA GLU A 83 -2.37 22.67 -4.08
C GLU A 83 -2.10 22.61 -5.59
N ASP A 84 -3.10 22.96 -6.39
CA ASP A 84 -2.97 23.08 -7.85
C ASP A 84 -2.35 24.43 -8.24
N ILE A 85 -1.02 24.51 -8.13
CA ILE A 85 -0.22 25.70 -8.46
C ILE A 85 -0.18 25.94 -9.98
N LEU A 86 -0.19 24.88 -10.77
CA LEU A 86 -0.09 24.94 -12.23
C LEU A 86 -1.43 25.21 -12.92
N LYS A 87 -2.54 25.21 -12.17
CA LYS A 87 -3.92 25.24 -12.69
C LYS A 87 -4.12 24.15 -13.74
N PHE A 88 -3.58 22.96 -13.48
CA PHE A 88 -3.47 21.88 -14.45
C PHE A 88 -4.84 21.34 -14.84
N LYS A 89 -5.03 21.09 -16.13
CA LYS A 89 -6.26 20.51 -16.67
C LYS A 89 -5.93 19.55 -17.81
N ASP A 90 -6.42 18.33 -17.68
CA ASP A 90 -6.56 17.37 -18.77
C ASP A 90 -8.07 17.16 -19.05
N ASP A 91 -8.53 15.92 -19.23
CA ASP A 91 -9.95 15.59 -19.23
C ASP A 91 -10.70 16.11 -17.99
N LYS A 92 -9.99 16.27 -16.86
CA LYS A 92 -10.50 16.84 -15.60
C LYS A 92 -9.53 17.87 -15.05
N LYS A 93 -10.03 18.84 -14.27
CA LYS A 93 -9.14 19.76 -13.53
C LYS A 93 -8.43 19.00 -12.41
N TYR A 94 -7.19 19.36 -12.11
CA TYR A 94 -6.44 18.70 -11.05
C TYR A 94 -7.12 18.84 -9.68
N ARG A 95 -7.64 20.03 -9.36
CA ARG A 95 -8.44 20.24 -8.13
C ARG A 95 -9.60 19.25 -7.98
N ASP A 96 -10.33 18.98 -9.07
CA ASP A 96 -11.46 18.05 -9.05
C ASP A 96 -10.98 16.61 -8.80
N ARG A 97 -9.83 16.24 -9.37
CA ARG A 97 -9.19 14.93 -9.12
C ARG A 97 -8.76 14.79 -7.65
N LEU A 98 -8.19 15.84 -7.06
CA LEU A 98 -7.83 15.87 -5.64
C LEU A 98 -9.05 15.71 -4.75
N SER A 99 -10.09 16.53 -4.93
CA SER A 99 -11.31 16.44 -4.12
C SER A 99 -12.00 15.08 -4.26
N ALA A 100 -12.04 14.51 -5.47
CA ALA A 100 -12.59 13.18 -5.68
C ALA A 100 -11.75 12.09 -4.98
N ALA A 101 -10.42 12.16 -5.07
CA ALA A 101 -9.53 11.22 -4.39
C ALA A 101 -9.69 11.31 -2.87
N GLN A 102 -9.67 12.52 -2.30
CA GLN A 102 -9.88 12.78 -0.88
C GLN A 102 -11.23 12.24 -0.39
N LYS A 103 -12.32 12.46 -1.15
CA LYS A 103 -13.65 11.94 -0.82
C LYS A 103 -13.70 10.41 -0.85
N ASN A 104 -13.02 9.78 -1.81
CA ASN A 104 -13.05 8.33 -2.00
C ASN A 104 -12.17 7.57 -1.00
N THR A 105 -11.07 8.17 -0.54
CA THR A 105 -10.13 7.53 0.37
C THR A 105 -10.28 7.97 1.81
N GLY A 106 -10.80 9.18 2.05
CA GLY A 106 -10.76 9.85 3.36
C GLY A 106 -9.39 10.46 3.70
N GLU A 107 -8.42 10.37 2.79
CA GLU A 107 -7.03 10.79 3.03
C GLU A 107 -6.72 12.10 2.32
N LYS A 108 -5.80 12.88 2.91
CA LYS A 108 -5.38 14.17 2.35
C LYS A 108 -4.49 14.06 1.12
N ASP A 109 -3.68 13.01 1.04
CA ASP A 109 -2.82 12.70 -0.11
C ASP A 109 -2.46 11.20 -0.10
N ALA A 110 -1.66 10.76 -1.06
CA ALA A 110 -1.29 9.37 -1.32
C ALA A 110 -0.27 8.76 -0.34
N LEU A 111 0.21 9.50 0.66
CA LEU A 111 1.11 8.96 1.70
C LEU A 111 0.59 9.31 3.10
N ILE A 112 0.56 8.31 3.96
CA ILE A 112 0.27 8.45 5.39
C ILE A 112 1.55 8.09 6.14
N VAL A 113 1.87 8.86 7.18
CA VAL A 113 3.07 8.65 7.99
C VAL A 113 2.67 8.67 9.45
N ILE A 114 3.04 7.64 10.20
CA ILE A 114 2.75 7.50 11.62
C ILE A 114 4.04 7.12 12.35
N LYS A 115 4.39 7.88 13.40
CA LYS A 115 5.33 7.43 14.43
C LYS A 115 4.58 6.51 15.39
N GLY A 116 5.17 5.37 15.73
CA GLY A 116 4.60 4.43 16.69
C GLY A 116 5.63 3.38 17.09
N ALA A 117 5.16 2.21 17.51
CA ALA A 117 6.00 1.06 17.77
C ALA A 117 5.48 -0.18 17.02
N VAL A 118 6.34 -1.18 16.83
CA VAL A 118 5.97 -2.52 16.37
C VAL A 118 6.60 -3.53 17.31
N LYS A 119 5.77 -4.29 18.04
CA LYS A 119 6.23 -5.18 19.12
C LYS A 119 7.16 -4.46 20.10
N GLY A 120 6.81 -3.24 20.48
CA GLY A 120 7.58 -2.40 21.40
C GLY A 120 8.81 -1.71 20.80
N ILE A 121 9.13 -1.94 19.53
CA ILE A 121 10.23 -1.27 18.83
C ILE A 121 9.71 0.02 18.21
N GLU A 122 10.09 1.17 18.77
CA GLU A 122 9.75 2.47 18.20
C GLU A 122 10.33 2.64 16.78
N LEU A 123 9.50 3.13 15.86
CA LEU A 123 9.87 3.43 14.48
C LEU A 123 8.90 4.45 13.85
N VAL A 124 9.28 4.99 12.71
CA VAL A 124 8.37 5.72 11.83
C VAL A 124 7.94 4.79 10.70
N ALA A 125 6.64 4.69 10.46
CA ALA A 125 6.09 3.92 9.36
C ALA A 125 5.35 4.82 8.38
N ALA A 126 5.60 4.63 7.09
CA ALA A 126 4.92 5.34 6.01
C ALA A 126 4.24 4.32 5.07
N ALA A 127 3.02 4.61 4.61
CA ALA A 127 2.32 3.73 3.67
C ALA A 127 1.60 4.53 2.58
N PHE A 128 1.72 4.02 1.35
CA PHE A 128 1.05 4.60 0.19
C PHE A 128 -0.41 4.19 0.08
N GLU A 129 -1.28 5.15 -0.23
CA GLU A 129 -2.69 4.93 -0.56
C GLU A 129 -2.86 4.89 -2.09
N PHE A 130 -2.76 3.70 -2.68
CA PHE A 130 -2.83 3.54 -4.13
C PHE A 130 -4.17 4.00 -4.72
N ARG A 131 -5.28 3.97 -3.95
CA ARG A 131 -6.58 4.48 -4.41
C ARG A 131 -6.57 6.01 -4.59
N PHE A 132 -5.63 6.70 -3.94
CA PHE A 132 -5.41 8.13 -4.15
C PHE A 132 -4.57 8.33 -5.42
N MET A 133 -5.24 8.52 -6.56
CA MET A 133 -4.60 8.84 -7.84
C MET A 133 -3.45 7.89 -8.22
N GLY A 134 -3.63 6.58 -7.99
CA GLY A 134 -2.62 5.57 -8.29
C GLY A 134 -1.40 5.61 -7.38
N GLY A 135 -1.53 6.18 -6.17
CA GLY A 135 -0.39 6.37 -5.26
C GLY A 135 0.67 7.29 -5.84
N SER A 136 0.30 8.19 -6.76
CA SER A 136 1.28 8.99 -7.50
C SER A 136 2.00 9.98 -6.58
N MET A 137 3.32 10.04 -6.71
CA MET A 137 4.16 10.94 -5.90
C MET A 137 4.12 12.37 -6.44
N GLY A 138 3.47 13.26 -5.68
CA GLY A 138 3.55 14.72 -5.84
C GLY A 138 4.28 15.38 -4.67
N SER A 139 4.25 16.71 -4.61
CA SER A 139 4.87 17.54 -3.58
C SER A 139 4.56 17.09 -2.15
N VAL A 140 3.30 16.76 -1.85
CA VAL A 140 2.87 16.32 -0.52
C VAL A 140 3.44 14.95 -0.15
N VAL A 141 3.44 13.98 -1.06
CA VAL A 141 4.07 12.67 -0.81
C VAL A 141 5.54 12.85 -0.47
N GLY A 142 6.26 13.63 -1.28
CA GLY A 142 7.68 13.89 -1.02
C GLY A 142 7.91 14.65 0.28
N GLU A 143 7.05 15.59 0.64
CA GLU A 143 7.14 16.34 1.90
C GLU A 143 6.84 15.48 3.14
N LYS A 144 5.76 14.70 3.10
CA LYS A 144 5.42 13.76 4.18
C LYS A 144 6.55 12.74 4.39
N PHE A 145 7.13 12.22 3.30
CA PHE A 145 8.26 11.30 3.39
C PHE A 145 9.50 11.96 4.01
N VAL A 146 9.85 13.19 3.60
CA VAL A 146 10.98 13.93 4.22
C VAL A 146 10.73 14.18 5.70
N ARG A 147 9.50 14.49 6.11
CA ARG A 147 9.15 14.62 7.52
C ARG A 147 9.26 13.29 8.26
N ALA A 148 8.88 12.17 7.66
CA ALA A 148 9.11 10.83 8.20
C ALA A 148 10.60 10.59 8.50
N VAL A 149 11.45 10.92 7.53
CA VAL A 149 12.92 10.83 7.67
C VAL A 149 13.44 11.74 8.78
N ASN A 150 13.03 13.01 8.79
CA ASN A 150 13.47 13.96 9.83
C ASN A 150 13.03 13.50 11.23
N THR A 151 11.79 13.04 11.40
CA THR A 151 11.32 12.49 12.68
C THR A 151 12.11 11.25 13.08
N SER A 152 12.45 10.37 12.13
CA SER A 152 13.32 9.20 12.40
C SER A 152 14.70 9.64 12.91
N ILE A 153 15.29 10.66 12.28
CA ILE A 153 16.59 11.25 12.69
C ILE A 153 16.50 11.91 14.07
N GLU A 154 15.47 12.72 14.31
CA GLU A 154 15.27 13.45 15.57
C GLU A 154 15.07 12.52 16.76
N ASN A 155 14.40 11.38 16.55
CA ASN A 155 14.10 10.41 17.60
C ASN A 155 15.12 9.26 17.63
N ASN A 156 16.06 9.21 16.68
CA ASN A 156 17.03 8.13 16.53
C ASN A 156 16.38 6.74 16.43
N ILE A 157 15.35 6.62 15.58
CA ILE A 157 14.56 5.41 15.37
C ILE A 157 14.54 4.98 13.89
N PRO A 158 14.27 3.70 13.58
CA PRO A 158 14.14 3.19 12.22
C PRO A 158 13.02 3.86 11.41
N LEU A 159 13.15 3.78 10.09
CA LEU A 159 12.10 4.14 9.12
C LEU A 159 11.66 2.90 8.34
N VAL A 160 10.35 2.72 8.17
CA VAL A 160 9.75 1.69 7.32
C VAL A 160 8.81 2.35 6.32
N CYS A 161 8.91 2.01 5.03
CA CYS A 161 7.99 2.55 4.01
C CYS A 161 7.36 1.47 3.14
N PHE A 162 6.03 1.36 3.17
CA PHE A 162 5.23 0.52 2.29
C PHE A 162 4.88 1.28 1.01
N SER A 163 5.63 1.01 -0.05
CA SER A 163 5.48 1.65 -1.35
C SER A 163 4.38 0.99 -2.18
N ALA A 164 3.52 1.82 -2.77
CA ALA A 164 2.50 1.43 -3.75
C ALA A 164 2.21 2.63 -4.65
N SER A 165 2.77 2.64 -5.86
CA SER A 165 2.69 3.79 -6.76
C SER A 165 2.72 3.40 -8.22
N GLY A 166 1.96 4.11 -9.04
CA GLY A 166 2.06 4.09 -10.49
C GLY A 166 3.14 5.02 -11.05
N GLY A 167 3.79 5.84 -10.21
CA GLY A 167 4.85 6.77 -10.63
C GLY A 167 4.70 8.19 -10.07
N ALA A 168 5.29 9.16 -10.77
CA ALA A 168 5.23 10.58 -10.41
C ALA A 168 3.85 11.19 -10.76
N ARG A 169 3.39 12.17 -9.98
CA ARG A 169 2.11 12.84 -10.22
C ARG A 169 2.24 13.85 -11.35
N MET A 170 1.81 13.47 -12.55
CA MET A 170 1.96 14.29 -13.77
C MET A 170 1.33 15.68 -13.63
N GLN A 171 0.27 15.82 -12.84
CA GLN A 171 -0.44 17.09 -12.65
C GLN A 171 0.40 18.17 -11.96
N GLU A 172 1.46 17.77 -11.24
CA GLU A 172 2.43 18.71 -10.64
C GLU A 172 3.75 18.78 -11.45
N ALA A 173 3.82 18.09 -12.59
CA ALA A 173 4.92 18.11 -13.55
C ALA A 173 6.32 17.99 -12.90
N LEU A 174 7.19 18.98 -13.12
CA LEU A 174 8.58 18.98 -12.65
C LEU A 174 8.68 18.93 -11.12
N ILE A 175 7.68 19.46 -10.40
CA ILE A 175 7.65 19.41 -8.93
C ILE A 175 7.62 17.95 -8.47
N SER A 176 6.84 17.10 -9.12
CA SER A 176 6.80 15.66 -8.84
C SER A 176 8.13 14.97 -9.12
N LEU A 177 8.81 15.34 -10.21
CA LEU A 177 10.13 14.79 -10.53
C LEU A 177 11.16 15.13 -9.44
N PHE A 178 11.17 16.39 -8.98
CA PHE A 178 12.09 16.82 -7.93
C PHE A 178 11.86 16.12 -6.58
N GLN A 179 10.69 15.51 -6.36
CA GLN A 179 10.48 14.72 -5.15
C GLN A 179 11.40 13.50 -5.09
N MET A 180 11.80 12.93 -6.24
CA MET A 180 12.79 11.84 -6.29
C MET A 180 14.12 12.28 -5.69
N ALA A 181 14.63 13.44 -6.13
CA ALA A 181 15.88 14.00 -5.60
C ALA A 181 15.73 14.40 -4.13
N LYS A 182 14.62 15.06 -3.76
CA LYS A 182 14.36 15.54 -2.40
C LYS A 182 14.34 14.39 -1.38
N THR A 183 13.60 13.32 -1.68
CA THR A 183 13.47 12.16 -0.79
C THR A 183 14.76 11.35 -0.72
N SER A 184 15.46 11.16 -1.84
CA SER A 184 16.77 10.48 -1.86
C SER A 184 17.81 11.23 -1.05
N ALA A 185 17.88 12.56 -1.16
CA ALA A 185 18.78 13.39 -0.36
C ALA A 185 18.46 13.33 1.14
N ALA A 186 17.18 13.21 1.52
CA ALA A 186 16.78 12.99 2.89
C ALA A 186 17.25 11.61 3.39
N LEU A 187 17.09 10.54 2.60
CA LEU A 187 17.61 9.22 2.96
C LEU A 187 19.14 9.19 3.09
N THR A 188 19.89 9.95 2.29
CA THR A 188 21.34 10.10 2.51
C THR A 188 21.64 10.65 3.89
N ARG A 189 20.83 11.58 4.42
CA ARG A 189 21.00 12.09 5.79
C ARG A 189 20.66 11.04 6.85
N LEU A 190 19.64 10.21 6.61
CA LEU A 190 19.28 9.09 7.49
C LEU A 190 20.41 8.06 7.57
N SER A 191 20.93 7.63 6.42
CA SER A 191 22.04 6.70 6.29
C SER A 191 23.32 7.23 6.97
N ARG A 192 23.64 8.52 6.83
CA ARG A 192 24.76 9.16 7.56
C ARG A 192 24.61 9.15 9.08
N ARG A 193 23.39 8.98 9.60
CA ARG A 193 23.12 8.81 11.04
C ARG A 193 23.16 7.34 11.47
N GLY A 194 23.38 6.40 10.54
CA GLY A 194 23.37 4.97 10.82
C GLY A 194 21.99 4.44 11.20
N LEU A 195 20.92 5.12 10.79
CA LEU A 195 19.55 4.72 11.11
C LEU A 195 18.98 3.85 9.98
N PRO A 196 18.41 2.67 10.31
CA PRO A 196 17.97 1.73 9.29
C PRO A 196 16.69 2.19 8.60
N PHE A 197 16.66 2.00 7.29
CA PHE A 197 15.50 2.19 6.44
C PHE A 197 15.12 0.89 5.72
N ILE A 198 13.93 0.36 6.04
CA ILE A 198 13.36 -0.80 5.35
C ILE A 198 12.34 -0.31 4.33
N SER A 199 12.57 -0.62 3.06
CA SER A 199 11.59 -0.37 2.00
C SER A 199 10.79 -1.64 1.72
N VAL A 200 9.47 -1.55 1.81
CA VAL A 200 8.53 -2.62 1.52
C VAL A 200 7.82 -2.32 0.21
N LEU A 201 8.14 -3.08 -0.83
CA LEU A 201 7.66 -2.92 -2.20
C LEU A 201 6.37 -3.73 -2.38
N THR A 202 5.24 -3.05 -2.61
CA THR A 202 3.93 -3.71 -2.74
C THR A 202 3.33 -3.51 -4.13
N ASP A 203 2.32 -4.31 -4.48
CA ASP A 203 1.75 -4.32 -5.82
C ASP A 203 0.82 -3.13 -6.10
N PRO A 204 1.13 -2.22 -7.06
CA PRO A 204 2.39 -2.09 -7.81
C PRO A 204 3.31 -1.00 -7.23
N THR A 205 4.62 -1.11 -7.45
CA THR A 205 5.61 -0.05 -7.15
C THR A 205 6.39 0.31 -8.41
N MET A 206 5.99 1.39 -9.08
CA MET A 206 6.46 1.74 -10.42
C MET A 206 7.03 3.17 -10.54
N GLY A 207 7.73 3.43 -11.64
CA GLY A 207 8.07 4.78 -12.08
C GLY A 207 9.00 5.52 -11.13
N GLY A 208 8.74 6.81 -10.94
CA GLY A 208 9.60 7.68 -10.12
C GLY A 208 9.78 7.22 -8.67
N VAL A 209 8.77 6.57 -8.07
CA VAL A 209 8.90 6.01 -6.71
C VAL A 209 9.85 4.82 -6.73
N SER A 210 9.67 3.87 -7.66
CA SER A 210 10.57 2.72 -7.83
C SER A 210 12.01 3.12 -8.17
N ALA A 211 12.23 4.25 -8.83
CA ALA A 211 13.57 4.75 -9.19
C ALA A 211 14.11 5.80 -8.20
N SER A 212 13.53 5.90 -7.01
CA SER A 212 14.01 6.78 -5.94
C SER A 212 13.98 6.05 -4.61
N PHE A 213 13.38 6.63 -3.58
CA PHE A 213 13.47 6.14 -2.20
C PHE A 213 12.97 4.70 -2.01
N ALA A 214 12.09 4.18 -2.87
CA ALA A 214 11.62 2.80 -2.71
C ALA A 214 12.72 1.77 -2.97
N MET A 215 13.79 2.12 -3.69
CA MET A 215 14.92 1.22 -3.98
C MET A 215 16.23 1.74 -3.36
N LEU A 216 16.13 2.50 -2.27
CA LEU A 216 17.25 3.03 -1.49
C LEU A 216 17.17 2.58 -0.02
N GLY A 217 16.52 1.43 0.23
CA GLY A 217 16.46 0.80 1.54
C GLY A 217 17.78 0.13 1.90
N ASP A 218 18.08 0.05 3.19
CA ASP A 218 19.11 -0.85 3.70
C ASP A 218 18.66 -2.32 3.52
N ILE A 219 17.34 -2.56 3.57
CA ILE A 219 16.70 -3.83 3.22
C ILE A 219 15.48 -3.55 2.34
N HIS A 220 15.43 -4.23 1.21
CA HIS A 220 14.30 -4.28 0.28
C HIS A 220 13.49 -5.56 0.49
N ILE A 221 12.28 -5.40 1.00
CA ILE A 221 11.30 -6.48 1.15
C ILE A 221 10.22 -6.32 0.08
N ALA A 222 9.83 -7.38 -0.61
CA ALA A 222 8.65 -7.36 -1.48
C ALA A 222 7.53 -8.27 -0.96
N GLU A 223 6.28 -7.89 -1.23
CA GLU A 223 5.16 -8.84 -1.11
C GLU A 223 5.16 -9.84 -2.29
N PRO A 224 4.70 -11.09 -2.09
CA PRO A 224 4.56 -12.09 -3.14
C PRO A 224 3.85 -11.58 -4.40
N LYS A 225 4.40 -11.93 -5.56
CA LYS A 225 3.91 -11.58 -6.90
C LYS A 225 3.75 -10.07 -7.16
N ALA A 226 4.33 -9.20 -6.34
CA ALA A 226 4.21 -7.75 -6.50
C ALA A 226 4.84 -7.28 -7.82
N LEU A 227 4.17 -6.39 -8.56
CA LEU A 227 4.72 -5.79 -9.78
C LEU A 227 5.58 -4.57 -9.41
N ILE A 228 6.88 -4.64 -9.72
CA ILE A 228 7.86 -3.64 -9.33
C ILE A 228 8.77 -3.32 -10.52
N GLY A 229 8.97 -2.03 -10.81
CA GLY A 229 9.97 -1.62 -11.79
C GLY A 229 9.81 -0.20 -12.31
N PHE A 230 10.81 0.27 -13.05
CA PHE A 230 10.82 1.66 -13.52
C PHE A 230 9.75 1.93 -14.58
N ALA A 231 9.78 1.23 -15.71
CA ALA A 231 8.79 1.37 -16.78
C ALA A 231 7.72 0.28 -16.70
N GLY A 232 6.49 0.59 -17.09
CA GLY A 232 5.43 -0.42 -17.15
C GLY A 232 5.72 -1.50 -18.21
N PRO A 233 5.33 -2.77 -17.99
CA PRO A 233 5.66 -3.88 -18.89
C PRO A 233 5.14 -3.64 -20.31
N ARG A 234 3.94 -3.04 -20.44
CA ARG A 234 3.36 -2.65 -21.74
C ARG A 234 4.25 -1.68 -22.53
N VAL A 235 4.88 -0.72 -21.85
CA VAL A 235 5.75 0.27 -22.52
C VAL A 235 7.04 -0.41 -22.98
N ILE A 236 7.57 -1.34 -22.18
CA ILE A 236 8.79 -2.08 -22.52
C ILE A 236 8.54 -3.00 -23.72
N GLU A 237 7.45 -3.78 -23.72
CA GLU A 237 7.07 -4.65 -24.85
C GLU A 237 6.94 -3.88 -26.16
N GLN A 238 6.31 -2.70 -26.13
CA GLN A 238 6.16 -1.84 -27.31
C GLN A 238 7.51 -1.31 -27.82
N THR A 239 8.47 -1.08 -26.92
CA THR A 239 9.78 -0.53 -27.25
C THR A 239 10.71 -1.59 -27.83
N VAL A 240 10.80 -2.75 -27.16
CA VAL A 240 11.69 -3.86 -27.57
C VAL A 240 11.06 -4.69 -28.69
N ARG A 241 9.72 -4.64 -28.86
CA ARG A 241 8.94 -5.43 -29.82
C ARG A 241 9.10 -6.95 -29.64
N GLU A 242 9.35 -7.36 -28.40
CA GLU A 242 9.47 -8.76 -27.99
C GLU A 242 8.53 -9.05 -26.82
N LYS A 243 8.22 -10.34 -26.62
CA LYS A 243 7.46 -10.79 -25.46
C LYS A 243 8.36 -10.79 -24.23
N LEU A 244 7.89 -10.20 -23.13
CA LEU A 244 8.65 -10.23 -21.89
C LEU A 244 8.70 -11.63 -21.28
N PRO A 245 9.78 -11.97 -20.56
CA PRO A 245 9.89 -13.23 -19.83
C PRO A 245 8.70 -13.46 -18.88
N LYS A 246 8.37 -14.73 -18.63
CA LYS A 246 7.34 -15.08 -17.64
C LYS A 246 7.77 -14.57 -16.27
N GLY A 247 6.87 -13.87 -15.58
CA GLY A 247 7.16 -13.31 -14.25
C GLY A 247 8.01 -12.05 -14.28
N PHE A 248 8.32 -11.47 -15.45
CA PHE A 248 9.03 -10.20 -15.55
C PHE A 248 8.42 -9.13 -14.63
N GLN A 249 9.30 -8.42 -13.90
CA GLN A 249 8.95 -7.40 -12.90
C GLN A 249 8.16 -7.92 -11.68
N ARG A 250 8.01 -9.23 -11.49
CA ARG A 250 7.43 -9.78 -10.25
C ARG A 250 8.49 -9.85 -9.16
N SER A 251 8.08 -9.80 -7.89
CA SER A 251 8.96 -9.96 -6.74
C SER A 251 9.89 -11.16 -6.87
N GLU A 252 9.39 -12.32 -7.35
CA GLU A 252 10.21 -13.52 -7.55
C GLU A 252 11.31 -13.29 -8.59
N PHE A 253 10.98 -12.63 -9.70
CA PHE A 253 11.95 -12.27 -10.73
C PHE A 253 12.98 -11.26 -10.19
N LEU A 254 12.55 -10.26 -9.41
CA LEU A 254 13.46 -9.28 -8.82
C LEU A 254 14.41 -9.91 -7.80
N LEU A 255 13.95 -10.90 -7.03
CA LEU A 255 14.78 -11.64 -6.07
C LEU A 255 15.86 -12.43 -6.80
N GLU A 256 15.51 -13.14 -7.87
CA GLU A 256 16.46 -13.89 -8.70
C GLU A 256 17.54 -13.00 -9.33
N HIS A 257 17.23 -11.72 -9.57
CA HIS A 257 18.15 -10.74 -10.15
C HIS A 257 18.84 -9.85 -9.11
N GLY A 258 18.69 -10.13 -7.81
CA GLY A 258 19.35 -9.41 -6.73
C GLY A 258 18.86 -7.97 -6.52
N ALA A 259 17.66 -7.63 -7.01
CA ALA A 259 17.09 -6.28 -6.83
C ALA A 259 16.33 -6.13 -5.51
N ILE A 260 15.93 -7.23 -4.88
CA ILE A 260 15.29 -7.26 -3.56
C ILE A 260 15.96 -8.32 -2.68
N ASP A 261 15.93 -8.14 -1.36
CA ASP A 261 16.60 -9.03 -0.41
C ASP A 261 15.74 -10.21 -0.01
N MET A 262 14.42 -10.02 0.08
CA MET A 262 13.49 -11.08 0.47
C MET A 262 12.05 -10.81 0.04
N ILE A 263 11.29 -11.90 -0.04
CA ILE A 263 9.84 -11.89 -0.25
C ILE A 263 9.16 -12.35 1.03
N VAL A 264 8.20 -11.57 1.52
CA VAL A 264 7.54 -11.81 2.82
C VAL A 264 6.04 -11.73 2.65
N ASP A 265 5.33 -12.78 3.09
CA ASP A 265 3.87 -12.77 3.18
C ASP A 265 3.43 -11.67 4.17
N ARG A 266 2.35 -10.97 3.83
CA ARG A 266 1.90 -9.79 4.58
C ARG A 266 1.59 -10.15 6.03
N ARG A 267 1.07 -11.35 6.26
CA ARG A 267 0.72 -11.89 7.58
C ARG A 267 1.93 -12.08 8.48
N GLU A 268 3.12 -12.25 7.89
CA GLU A 268 4.39 -12.41 8.60
C GLU A 268 5.21 -11.12 8.63
N MET A 269 4.78 -10.08 7.90
CA MET A 269 5.53 -8.84 7.68
C MET A 269 5.82 -8.11 9.00
N ARG A 270 4.83 -8.04 9.90
CA ARG A 270 4.97 -7.40 11.21
C ARG A 270 6.09 -8.05 12.01
N ASP A 271 6.11 -9.37 12.05
CA ASP A 271 7.08 -10.16 12.80
C ASP A 271 8.47 -10.06 12.18
N LYS A 272 8.56 -10.19 10.86
CA LYS A 272 9.82 -10.09 10.12
C LYS A 272 10.49 -8.73 10.31
N ILE A 273 9.74 -7.65 10.10
CA ILE A 273 10.28 -6.29 10.23
C ILE A 273 10.68 -5.98 11.67
N SER A 274 9.89 -6.41 12.66
CA SER A 274 10.27 -6.22 14.07
C SER A 274 11.60 -6.91 14.41
N ALA A 275 11.81 -8.15 13.95
CA ALA A 275 13.06 -8.87 14.16
C ALA A 275 14.25 -8.17 13.48
N LEU A 276 14.10 -7.73 12.23
CA LEU A 276 15.14 -7.00 11.50
C LEU A 276 15.47 -5.67 12.18
N CYS A 277 14.46 -4.90 12.58
CA CYS A 277 14.66 -3.65 13.32
C CYS A 277 15.43 -3.91 14.62
N SER A 278 15.02 -4.89 15.44
CA SER A 278 15.73 -5.23 16.69
C SER A 278 17.20 -5.55 16.44
N MET A 279 17.52 -6.33 15.41
CA MET A 279 18.90 -6.65 15.06
C MET A 279 19.70 -5.40 14.66
N MET A 280 19.13 -4.54 13.80
CA MET A 280 19.81 -3.35 13.30
C MET A 280 19.97 -2.25 14.37
N VAL A 281 19.07 -2.18 15.36
CA VAL A 281 19.17 -1.23 16.49
C VAL A 281 19.79 -1.85 17.75
N ASN A 282 20.33 -3.06 17.65
CA ASN A 282 20.95 -3.82 18.75
C ASN A 282 20.06 -3.92 20.02
N LYS A 283 18.77 -4.19 19.82
CA LYS A 283 17.80 -4.48 20.88
C LYS A 283 17.52 -6.00 20.93
N PRO A 284 17.08 -6.54 22.09
CA PRO A 284 16.63 -7.92 22.16
C PRO A 284 15.55 -8.22 21.12
N ALA A 285 15.52 -9.45 20.62
CA ALA A 285 14.43 -9.90 19.76
C ALA A 285 13.11 -9.88 20.55
N PRO A 286 12.03 -9.35 19.98
CA PRO A 286 10.71 -9.31 20.61
C PRO A 286 9.99 -10.67 20.58
#